data_AF-A0A6V7INY6-F1
#
_entry.id   AF-A0A6V7INY6-F1
#
_cell.length_a   1.000
_cell.length_b   1.000
_cell.length_c   1.000
_cell.angle_alpha   90.00
_cell.angle_beta   90.00
_cell.angle_gamma   90.00
#
_symmetry.space_group_name_H-M   'P 1'
#
loop_
_entity.id
_entity.type
_entity.pdbx_description
1 polymer ?
#
loop_
_entity_poly.entity_id
_entity_poly.type
_entity_poly.pdbx_seq_one_letter_code
_entity_poly.pdbx_strand_id
1 'polypeptide(L)' 'MVQAFTKGAVKIEPKREGKFELFGGNIHGEFVDLSPAKIVQKWRCKQWPDGHFSQVTLDINEKADHTEVNLTQTGVPS' A
#
# COMPACT_ATOMS: atom_id res chain seq x y z
N MET A 1 14.31 -6.90 -3.67
CA MET A 1 13.92 -5.76 -4.54
C MET A 1 13.23 -4.65 -3.73
N VAL A 2 12.12 -4.90 -3.02
CA VAL A 2 11.42 -3.84 -2.23
C VAL A 2 12.29 -3.23 -1.10
N GLN A 3 13.07 -4.05 -0.39
CA GLN A 3 13.94 -3.58 0.70
C GLN A 3 14.98 -2.52 0.28
N ALA A 4 15.42 -2.54 -0.98
CA ALA A 4 16.38 -1.56 -1.50
C ALA A 4 15.82 -0.13 -1.45
N PHE A 5 14.49 0.03 -1.53
CA PHE A 5 13.81 1.32 -1.55
C PHE A 5 13.31 1.75 -0.17
N THR A 6 13.16 0.82 0.78
CA THR A 6 12.67 1.12 2.14
C THR A 6 13.79 1.31 3.16
N LYS A 7 15.03 0.94 2.83
CA LYS A 7 16.20 0.99 3.74
C LYS A 7 15.93 0.32 5.10
N GLY A 8 15.08 -0.72 5.12
CA GLY A 8 14.67 -1.42 6.34
C GLY A 8 14.04 -2.79 6.06
N ALA A 9 13.67 -3.51 7.12
CA ALA A 9 12.99 -4.79 6.99
C ALA A 9 11.64 -4.63 6.29
N VAL A 10 11.29 -5.60 5.42
CA VAL A 10 10.05 -5.63 4.66
C VAL A 10 9.45 -7.03 4.79
N LYS A 11 8.14 -7.08 5.00
CA LYS A 11 7.32 -8.29 4.84
C LYS A 11 6.23 -7.97 3.84
N ILE A 12 5.96 -8.86 2.90
CA ILE A 12 4.91 -8.66 1.90
C ILE A 12 4.33 -10.00 1.46
N GLU A 13 3.02 -10.10 1.47
CA GLU A 13 2.26 -11.22 0.93
C GLU A 13 1.40 -10.71 -0.24
N PRO A 14 1.87 -10.80 -1.50
CA PRO A 14 1.21 -10.19 -2.65
C PRO A 14 0.00 -11.02 -3.13
N LYS A 15 -1.00 -11.13 -2.27
CA LYS A 15 -2.27 -11.83 -2.50
C LYS A 15 -3.40 -11.05 -1.84
N ARG A 16 -4.64 -11.27 -2.27
CA ARG A 16 -5.82 -10.76 -1.55
C ARG A 16 -5.77 -11.21 -0.09
N GLU A 17 -6.07 -10.28 0.83
CA GLU A 17 -5.95 -10.41 2.29
C GLU A 17 -4.51 -10.64 2.80
N GLY A 18 -3.51 -10.61 1.92
CA GLY A 18 -2.12 -10.69 2.30
C GLY A 18 -1.67 -9.42 3.03
N LYS A 19 -0.83 -9.60 4.05
CA LYS A 19 -0.31 -8.49 4.86
C LYS A 19 0.99 -7.93 4.31
N PHE A 20 1.26 -6.67 4.63
CA PHE A 20 2.54 -6.05 4.36
C PHE A 20 3.03 -5.21 5.53
N GLU A 21 4.36 -5.14 5.67
CA GLU A 21 5.10 -4.27 6.58
C GLU A 21 6.27 -3.66 5.80
N LEU A 22 6.34 -2.33 5.78
CA LEU A 22 7.38 -1.55 5.12
C LEU A 22 8.14 -0.71 6.15
N PHE A 23 9.37 -0.30 5.82
CA PHE A 23 10.22 0.54 6.66
C PHE A 23 10.37 0.01 8.11
N GLY A 24 10.64 -1.30 8.26
CA GLY A 24 10.76 -1.93 9.58
C GLY A 24 9.44 -2.00 10.35
N GLY A 25 8.31 -2.03 9.65
CA GLY A 25 6.97 -2.09 10.26
C GLY A 25 6.36 -0.73 10.62
N ASN A 26 7.04 0.38 10.29
CA ASN A 26 6.50 1.71 10.50
C ASN A 26 5.24 1.97 9.63
N ILE A 27 5.21 1.38 8.44
CA ILE A 27 4.03 1.34 7.58
C ILE A 27 3.57 -0.10 7.49
N HIS A 28 2.29 -0.35 7.73
CA HIS A 28 1.74 -1.70 7.63
C HIS A 28 0.26 -1.69 7.25
N GLY A 29 -0.20 -2.83 6.76
CA GLY A 29 -1.54 -2.97 6.21
C GLY A 29 -1.80 -4.31 5.57
N GLU A 30 -2.87 -4.37 4.79
CA GLU A 30 -3.31 -5.56 4.06
C GLU A 30 -3.85 -5.19 2.68
N PHE A 31 -3.68 -6.09 1.71
CA PHE A 31 -4.28 -5.98 0.38
C PHE A 31 -5.75 -6.36 0.45
N VAL A 32 -6.63 -5.39 0.22
CA VAL A 32 -8.09 -5.62 0.13
C VAL A 32 -8.45 -6.17 -1.24
N ASP A 33 -7.87 -5.59 -2.29
CA ASP A 33 -8.02 -6.08 -3.66
C ASP A 33 -6.72 -5.93 -4.44
N LEU A 34 -6.47 -6.89 -5.34
CA LEU A 34 -5.23 -6.98 -6.10
C LEU A 34 -5.53 -7.51 -7.50
N SER A 35 -5.40 -6.64 -8.49
CA SER A 35 -5.57 -6.95 -9.91
C SER A 35 -4.49 -6.22 -10.72
N PRO A 36 -4.25 -6.61 -11.99
CA PRO A 36 -3.23 -5.94 -12.81
C PRO A 36 -3.43 -4.43 -12.98
N ALA A 37 -4.67 -3.95 -13.04
CA ALA A 37 -4.99 -2.54 -13.26
C ALA A 37 -5.38 -1.78 -11.99
N LYS A 38 -5.55 -2.46 -10.85
CA LYS A 38 -6.06 -1.85 -9.61
C LYS A 38 -5.55 -2.56 -8.36
N ILE A 39 -5.09 -1.79 -7.39
CA ILE A 39 -4.66 -2.27 -6.07
C ILE A 39 -5.41 -1.47 -5.00
N VAL A 40 -6.06 -2.15 -4.05
CA VAL A 40 -6.71 -1.53 -2.89
C VAL A 40 -6.08 -2.07 -1.61
N GLN A 41 -5.69 -1.18 -0.71
CA GLN A 41 -5.00 -1.52 0.53
C GLN A 41 -5.66 -0.83 1.71
N LYS A 42 -5.75 -1.54 2.85
CA LYS A 42 -5.78 -0.86 4.15
C LYS A 42 -4.35 -0.50 4.49
N TRP A 43 -4.15 0.71 4.96
CA TRP A 43 -2.82 1.27 5.15
C TRP A 43 -2.78 2.15 6.38
N ARG A 44 -1.75 2.00 7.22
CA ARG A 44 -1.51 2.90 8.35
C ARG A 44 -0.03 3.12 8.66
N CYS A 45 0.24 4.26 9.27
CA CYS A 45 1.45 4.48 10.03
C CYS A 45 1.31 3.90 11.45
N LYS A 46 2.40 3.36 11.99
CA LYS A 46 2.47 2.85 13.37
C LYS A 46 2.11 3.92 14.41
N GLN A 47 2.41 5.19 14.14
CA GLN A 47 2.12 6.31 15.04
C GLN A 47 0.64 6.73 15.08
N TRP A 48 -0.19 6.24 14.15
CA TRP A 48 -1.62 6.58 14.13
C TRP A 48 -2.36 5.88 15.27
N PRO A 49 -3.52 6.42 15.70
CA PRO A 49 -4.35 5.79 16.72
C PRO A 49 -4.60 4.32 16.45
N ASP A 50 -4.66 3.53 17.52
CA ASP A 50 -4.84 2.08 17.39
C ASP A 50 -6.12 1.73 16.67
N GLY A 51 -6.00 0.78 15.73
CA GLY A 51 -7.10 0.36 14.86
C GLY A 51 -7.45 1.34 13.75
N HIS A 52 -6.79 2.51 13.65
CA HIS A 52 -7.07 3.47 12.59
C HIS A 52 -6.31 3.12 11.31
N PHE A 53 -7.06 2.83 10.23
CA PHE A 53 -6.52 2.57 8.90
C PHE A 53 -7.14 3.53 7.89
N SER A 54 -6.28 4.02 6.99
CA SER A 54 -6.70 4.66 5.75
C SER A 54 -6.93 3.61 4.66
N GLN A 55 -7.70 3.97 3.64
CA GLN A 55 -7.81 3.18 2.41
C GLN A 55 -6.96 3.84 1.33
N VAL A 56 -6.05 3.08 0.72
CA VAL A 56 -5.27 3.48 -0.45
C VAL A 56 -5.75 2.71 -1.66
N THR A 57 -6.13 3.42 -2.72
CA THR A 57 -6.48 2.86 -4.03
C THR A 57 -5.46 3.34 -5.05
N LEU A 58 -4.85 2.41 -5.78
CA LEU A 58 -3.97 2.66 -6.91
C LEU A 58 -4.68 2.16 -8.17
N ASP A 59 -4.97 3.06 -9.09
CA ASP A 59 -5.45 2.72 -10.44
C ASP A 59 -4.28 2.86 -11.42
N ILE A 60 -3.94 1.77 -12.10
CA ILE A 60 -2.78 1.64 -12.98
C ILE A 60 -3.27 1.64 -14.42
N ASN A 61 -3.04 2.74 -15.11
CA ASN A 61 -3.48 2.96 -16.48
C ASN A 61 -2.28 2.91 -17.42
N GLU A 62 -2.20 1.86 -18.23
CA GLU A 62 -1.25 1.81 -19.34
C GLU A 62 -1.64 2.84 -20.41
N LYS A 63 -0.67 3.68 -20.80
CA LYS A 63 -0.77 4.61 -21.93
C LYS A 63 0.23 4.18 -23.00
N ALA A 64 0.20 4.84 -24.15
CA ALA A 64 1.04 4.47 -25.30
C ALA A 64 2.56 4.56 -25.02
N ASP A 65 2.99 5.50 -24.18
CA ASP A 65 4.40 5.79 -23.90
C ASP A 65 4.77 5.74 -22.41
N HIS A 66 3.80 5.57 -21.52
CA HIS A 66 4.02 5.53 -20.08
C HIS A 66 2.91 4.77 -19.34
N THR A 67 3.09 4.59 -18.04
CA THR A 67 2.03 4.14 -17.13
C THR A 67 1.64 5.30 -16.23
N GLU A 68 0.36 5.65 -16.24
CA GLU A 68 -0.21 6.62 -15.31
C GLU A 68 -0.74 5.86 -14.08
N VAL A 69 -0.26 6.25 -12.90
CA VAL A 69 -0.71 5.65 -11.63
C VAL A 69 -1.44 6.71 -10.82
N ASN A 70 -2.75 6.53 -10.66
CA ASN A 70 -3.58 7.42 -9.86
C ASN A 70 -3.70 6.86 -8.44
N LEU A 71 -3.19 7.61 -7.45
CA LEU A 71 -3.28 7.25 -6.04
C LEU A 71 -4.38 8.07 -5.36
N THR A 72 -5.37 7.38 -4.82
CA THR A 72 -6.40 7.98 -3.94
C THR A 72 -6.24 7.42 -2.54
N GLN A 73 -6.12 8.28 -1.54
CA GLN A 73 -6.05 7.88 -0.13
C GLN A 73 -7.11 8.61 0.68
N THR A 74 -7.92 7.85 1.42
CA THR A 74 -9.01 8.36 2.26
C THR A 74 -8.89 7.86 3.69
N GLY A 75 -9.42 8.61 4.66
CA GLY A 75 -9.37 8.23 6.08
C GLY A 75 -7.99 8.42 6.73
N VAL A 76 -7.15 9.32 6.21
CA VAL A 76 -5.90 9.74 6.87
C VAL A 76 -6.25 10.57 8.11
N PRO A 77 -5.71 10.25 9.31
CA PRO A 77 -5.86 11.11 10.49
C PRO A 77 -5.26 12.50 10.27
N SER A 78 -5.92 13.53 10.83
CA SER A 78 -5.40 14.90 10.90
C SER A 78 -4.30 15.08 11.94
#